data_AF-A0A2J8SRQ1-F1
#
_entry.id   AF-A0A2J8SRQ1-F1
#
_cell.length_a   1.000
_cell.length_b   1.000
_cell.length_c   1.000
_cell.angle_alpha   90.00
_cell.angle_beta   90.00
_cell.angle_gamma   90.00
#
_symmetry.space_group_name_H-M   'P 1'
#
loop_
_entity.id
_entity.type
_entity.pdbx_description
1 polymer ?
#
loop_
_entity_poly.entity_id
_entity_poly.type
_entity_poly.pdbx_seq_one_letter_code
_entity_poly.pdbx_strand_id
1 'polypeptide(L)'
;MAAEETHWPVPMKAIGAQNLLTMPGGVAKAGYLHKKGGTQLQLLKWPLRFVIIHKRCVYYFKSSTSASPQGAFSLSGYNRQPRPQPAQALSQTQAGPQ
;
A
#
# COMPACT_ATOMS: atom_id res chain seq x y z
N MET A 1 -23.34 25.08 -10.72
CA MET A 1 -22.27 24.34 -10.02
C MET A 1 -21.71 23.36 -11.04
N ALA A 2 -20.50 23.59 -11.57
CA ALA A 2 -19.91 22.69 -12.55
C ALA A 2 -19.76 21.32 -11.90
N ALA A 3 -20.36 20.29 -12.50
CA ALA A 3 -20.06 18.92 -12.12
C ALA A 3 -18.56 18.72 -12.39
N GLU A 4 -17.73 18.72 -11.35
CA GLU A 4 -16.39 18.17 -11.46
C GLU A 4 -16.58 16.73 -11.93
N GLU A 5 -16.33 16.49 -13.23
CA GLU A 5 -16.15 15.16 -13.77
C GLU A 5 -15.29 14.41 -12.77
N THR A 6 -15.89 13.42 -12.12
CA THR A 6 -15.23 12.70 -11.04
C THR A 6 -14.24 11.73 -11.70
N HIS A 7 -13.17 12.30 -12.25
CA HIS A 7 -12.17 11.59 -13.02
C HIS A 7 -11.29 10.85 -12.02
N TRP A 8 -11.53 9.54 -11.91
CA TRP A 8 -10.74 8.70 -11.02
C TRP A 8 -9.27 8.79 -11.40
N PRO A 9 -8.37 9.09 -10.45
CA PRO A 9 -6.94 9.17 -10.75
C PRO A 9 -6.48 7.83 -11.27
N VAL A 10 -5.99 7.84 -12.52
CA VAL A 10 -5.46 6.66 -13.19
C VAL A 10 -4.01 6.48 -12.75
N PRO A 11 -3.63 5.29 -12.25
CA PRO A 11 -2.26 5.05 -11.81
C PRO A 11 -1.28 5.01 -12.98
N MET A 12 -0.08 5.54 -12.76
CA MET A 12 1.03 5.49 -13.71
C MET A 12 1.61 4.07 -13.79
N LYS A 13 1.66 3.47 -14.98
CA LYS A 13 2.08 2.06 -15.14
C LYS A 13 3.60 1.84 -15.26
N ALA A 14 4.37 2.87 -15.62
CA ALA A 14 5.79 2.76 -15.95
C ALA A 14 6.66 3.73 -15.13
N ILE A 15 6.43 3.81 -13.82
CA ILE A 15 7.16 4.69 -12.91
C ILE A 15 7.96 3.90 -11.88
N GLY A 16 9.24 4.22 -11.73
CA GLY A 16 10.09 3.62 -10.70
C GLY A 16 9.73 4.06 -9.30
N ALA A 17 10.01 3.22 -8.32
CA ALA A 17 9.73 3.50 -6.91
C ALA A 17 10.42 4.80 -6.45
N GLN A 18 11.70 4.98 -6.78
CA GLN A 18 12.44 6.20 -6.41
C GLN A 18 11.86 7.46 -7.04
N ASN A 19 11.47 7.39 -8.31
CA ASN A 19 10.83 8.52 -9.02
C ASN A 19 9.49 8.87 -8.38
N LEU A 20 8.73 7.87 -7.93
CA LEU A 20 7.45 8.10 -7.26
C LEU A 20 7.64 8.71 -5.87
N LEU A 21 8.76 8.43 -5.19
CA LEU A 21 9.11 9.04 -3.91
C LEU A 21 9.54 10.51 -4.05
N THR A 22 10.16 10.88 -5.18
CA THR A 22 10.65 12.23 -5.45
C THR A 22 9.67 13.08 -6.24
N MET A 23 8.54 12.53 -6.68
CA MET A 23 7.53 13.23 -7.48
C MET A 23 6.89 14.38 -6.68
N PRO A 24 6.72 15.56 -7.32
CA PRO A 24 6.02 16.68 -6.70
C PRO A 24 4.52 16.36 -6.51
N GLY A 25 4.01 16.63 -5.32
CA GLY A 25 2.66 16.25 -4.88
C GLY A 25 2.65 15.37 -3.64
N GLY A 26 3.81 14.90 -3.18
CA GLY A 26 4.00 14.25 -1.89
C GLY A 26 3.50 12.81 -1.83
N VAL A 27 4.30 11.96 -1.22
CA VAL A 27 3.91 10.59 -0.88
C VAL A 27 3.12 10.62 0.42
N ALA A 28 1.90 10.10 0.41
CA ALA A 28 1.09 10.03 1.63
C ALA A 28 1.67 9.01 2.62
N LYS A 29 2.13 7.86 2.11
CA LYS A 29 2.81 6.83 2.90
C LYS A 29 3.62 5.90 2.00
N ALA A 30 4.77 5.46 2.48
CA ALA A 30 5.56 4.41 1.86
C ALA A 30 6.06 3.41 2.91
N GLY A 31 6.21 2.16 2.53
CA GLY A 31 6.76 1.14 3.43
C GLY A 31 6.59 -0.28 2.90
N TYR A 32 7.16 -1.23 3.62
CA TYR A 32 7.06 -2.65 3.28
C TYR A 32 5.82 -3.27 3.92
N LEU A 33 5.02 -3.96 3.10
CA LEU A 33 3.81 -4.66 3.54
C LEU A 33 3.77 -6.07 2.94
N HIS A 34 3.31 -7.03 3.75
CA HIS A 34 2.97 -8.36 3.27
C HIS A 34 1.58 -8.32 2.63
N LYS A 35 1.50 -8.66 1.34
CA LYS A 35 0.23 -8.65 0.59
C LYS A 35 -0.08 -10.04 0.06
N LYS A 36 -1.30 -10.53 0.30
CA LYS A 36 -1.80 -11.79 -0.29
C LYS A 36 -1.71 -11.73 -1.81
N GLY A 37 -1.18 -12.80 -2.41
CA GLY A 37 -1.24 -13.02 -3.85
C GLY A 37 -2.69 -13.07 -4.35
N GLY A 38 -2.91 -12.62 -5.59
CA GLY A 38 -4.24 -12.63 -6.22
C GLY A 38 -4.55 -13.90 -7.02
N THR A 39 -3.53 -14.69 -7.38
CA THR A 39 -3.69 -15.88 -8.24
C THR A 39 -4.01 -17.11 -7.39
N GLN A 40 -4.93 -17.97 -7.86
CA GLN A 40 -5.38 -19.22 -7.22
C GLN A 40 -4.22 -20.06 -6.64
N LEU A 41 -3.09 -20.17 -7.36
CA LEU A 41 -1.91 -20.94 -6.93
C LEU A 41 -1.04 -20.27 -5.84
N GLN A 42 -1.16 -18.95 -5.63
CA GLN A 42 -0.33 -18.20 -4.67
C GLN A 42 -1.11 -17.79 -3.41
N LEU A 43 -2.30 -18.34 -3.17
CA LEU A 43 -3.18 -17.94 -2.06
C LEU A 43 -2.54 -18.10 -0.66
N LEU A 44 -1.56 -18.99 -0.51
CA LEU A 44 -0.85 -19.19 0.76
C LEU A 44 0.37 -18.29 0.94
N LYS A 45 0.81 -17.57 -0.10
CA LYS A 45 2.02 -16.75 -0.05
C LYS A 45 1.65 -15.29 0.21
N TRP A 46 2.26 -14.75 1.25
CA TRP A 46 2.21 -13.32 1.59
C TRP A 46 3.58 -12.71 1.34
N PRO A 47 3.99 -12.46 0.08
CA PRO A 47 5.27 -11.84 -0.20
C PRO A 47 5.34 -10.42 0.35
N LEU A 48 6.52 -10.05 0.84
CA LEU A 48 6.85 -8.68 1.22
C LEU A 48 6.94 -7.82 -0.04
N ARG A 49 6.27 -6.67 -0.04
CA ARG A 49 6.25 -5.72 -1.16
C ARG A 49 6.44 -4.31 -0.65
N PHE A 50 7.20 -3.52 -1.39
CA PHE A 50 7.31 -2.09 -1.10
C PHE A 50 6.08 -1.38 -1.69
N VAL A 51 5.26 -0.78 -0.83
CA VAL A 51 4.01 -0.12 -1.21
C VAL A 51 4.16 1.39 -1.02
N ILE A 52 3.70 2.15 -2.02
CA ILE A 52 3.73 3.60 -1.99
C ILE A 52 2.34 4.12 -2.34
N ILE A 53 1.84 5.08 -1.56
CA ILE A 53 0.57 5.77 -1.78
C ILE A 53 0.87 7.18 -2.24
N HIS A 54 0.48 7.50 -3.48
CA HIS A 54 0.69 8.81 -4.10
C HIS A 54 -0.56 9.21 -4.88
N LYS A 55 -1.05 10.44 -4.65
CA LYS A 55 -2.24 11.02 -5.33
C LYS A 55 -3.45 10.06 -5.40
N ARG A 56 -3.80 9.45 -4.26
CA ARG A 56 -4.91 8.46 -4.14
C ARG A 56 -4.75 7.20 -4.99
N CYS A 57 -3.54 6.92 -5.48
CA CYS A 57 -3.19 5.66 -6.14
C CYS A 57 -2.19 4.89 -5.27
N VAL A 58 -2.33 3.57 -5.26
CA VAL A 58 -1.41 2.65 -4.60
C VAL A 58 -0.55 1.99 -5.67
N TYR A 59 0.75 1.99 -5.43
CA TYR A 59 1.76 1.35 -6.24
C TYR A 59 2.48 0.32 -5.38
N TYR A 60 2.66 -0.90 -5.88
CA TYR A 60 3.46 -1.91 -5.18
C TYR A 60 4.59 -2.42 -6.07
N PHE A 61 5.75 -2.54 -5.46
CA PHE A 61 7.02 -2.88 -6.08
C PHE A 61 7.60 -4.13 -5.44
N LYS A 62 8.49 -4.80 -6.18
CA LYS A 62 9.30 -5.91 -5.63
C LYS A 62 10.29 -5.40 -4.58
N SER A 63 10.86 -4.22 -4.81
CA SER A 63 11.82 -3.54 -3.92
C SER A 63 11.67 -2.02 -4.02
N SER A 64 12.22 -1.27 -3.05
CA SER A 64 12.24 0.21 -3.04
C SER A 64 13.02 0.85 -4.19
N THR A 65 13.87 0.10 -4.88
CA THR A 65 14.67 0.58 -6.02
C THR A 65 14.17 0.08 -7.38
N SER A 66 13.03 -0.62 -7.41
CA SER A 66 12.51 -1.19 -8.67
C SER A 66 12.10 -0.10 -9.66
N ALA A 67 12.50 -0.27 -10.93
CA ALA A 67 12.23 0.68 -12.01
C ALA A 67 10.76 0.66 -12.50
N SER A 68 9.99 -0.38 -12.18
CA SER A 68 8.58 -0.49 -12.56
C SER A 68 7.74 -1.08 -11.43
N PRO A 69 6.46 -0.64 -11.29
CA PRO A 69 5.56 -1.21 -10.32
C PRO A 69 5.11 -2.58 -10.81
N GLN A 70 5.01 -3.53 -9.89
CA GLN A 70 4.43 -4.84 -10.22
C GLN A 70 2.91 -4.75 -10.38
N GLY A 71 2.31 -3.69 -9.85
CA GLY A 71 0.98 -3.24 -10.20
C GLY A 71 0.60 -1.97 -9.47
N ALA A 72 -0.45 -1.34 -9.96
CA ALA A 72 -0.94 -0.09 -9.41
C ALA A 72 -2.45 0.01 -9.60
N PHE A 73 -3.12 0.62 -8.63
CA PHE A 73 -4.58 0.79 -8.64
C PHE A 73 -4.99 2.08 -7.93
N SER A 74 -6.13 2.63 -8.35
CA SER A 74 -6.75 3.80 -7.72
C SER A 74 -7.44 3.39 -6.42
N LEU A 75 -7.38 4.22 -5.37
CA LEU A 75 -8.18 4.04 -4.15
C LEU A 75 -9.63 4.51 -4.31
N SER A 76 -9.99 5.02 -5.49
CA SER A 76 -11.36 5.44 -5.79
C SER A 76 -12.32 4.27 -5.68
N GLY A 77 -13.39 4.42 -4.90
CA GLY A 77 -14.38 3.36 -4.65
C GLY A 77 -13.98 2.31 -3.61
N TYR A 78 -12.79 2.39 -3.02
CA TYR A 78 -12.37 1.46 -1.97
C TYR A 78 -12.67 2.00 -0.56
N ASN A 79 -13.19 1.13 0.30
CA ASN A 79 -13.36 1.39 1.72
C ASN A 79 -12.31 0.64 2.55
N ARG A 80 -11.86 1.24 3.65
CA ARG A 80 -11.01 0.56 4.63
C ARG A 80 -11.91 -0.24 5.56
N GLN A 81 -11.92 -1.56 5.41
CA GLN A 81 -12.58 -2.43 6.36
C GLN A 81 -11.58 -2.83 7.46
N PRO A 82 -11.78 -2.39 8.72
CA PRO A 82 -10.96 -2.87 9.81
C PRO A 82 -11.20 -4.38 9.97
N ARG A 83 -10.11 -5.13 10.06
CA ARG A 83 -10.16 -6.54 10.42
C ARG A 83 -9.89 -6.67 11.91
N PRO A 84 -10.69 -7.44 12.65
CA PRO A 84 -10.38 -7.72 14.04
C PRO A 84 -8.97 -8.33 14.09
N GLN A 85 -8.13 -7.75 14.94
CA GLN A 85 -6.82 -8.32 15.20
C GLN A 85 -7.06 -9.63 15.96
N PRO A 86 -6.49 -10.77 15.52
CA PRO A 86 -6.47 -11.94 16.38
C PRO A 86 -5.79 -11.56 17.70
N ALA A 87 -6.42 -11.89 18.82
CA ALA A 87 -6.02 -11.48 20.16
C ALA A 87 -4.67 -12.10 20.58
N GLN A 88 -3.55 -11.64 20.03
CA GLN A 88 -2.18 -11.99 20.40
C GLN A 88 -1.29 -10.78 19.98
N ALA A 89 -0.54 -10.06 20.79
CA ALA A 89 -0.04 -10.31 22.13
C ALA A 89 0.14 -8.95 22.86
N LEU A 90 -0.70 -8.67 23.85
CA LEU A 90 -0.35 -7.74 24.93
C LEU A 90 0.39 -8.56 25.99
N SER A 91 1.64 -8.88 25.72
CA SER A 91 2.54 -9.49 26.71
C SER A 91 3.87 -8.74 26.72
N GLN A 92 3.83 -7.46 27.11
CA GLN A 92 4.95 -6.65 27.61
C GLN A 92 4.31 -5.54 28.46
N THR A 93 4.62 -5.22 29.71
CA THR A 93 5.53 -5.75 30.73
C THR A 93 4.97 -5.16 32.03
N GLN A 94 4.38 -5.98 32.89
CA GLN A 94 4.16 -5.61 34.29
C GLN A 94 5.18 -6.39 35.11
N ALA A 95 6.34 -5.78 35.32
CA ALA A 95 7.31 -6.14 36.34
C ALA A 95 7.70 -4.80 36.96
N GLY A 96 7.53 -4.50 38.24
CA GLY A 96 6.96 -5.14 39.43
C GLY A 96 6.99 -4.06 40.53
N PRO A 97 6.34 -4.23 41.68
CA PRO A 97 6.36 -3.26 42.77
C PRO A 97 7.60 -3.40 43.67
N GLN A 98 7.83 -2.35 44.47
CA GLN A 98 8.80 -2.09 45.56
C GLN A 98 9.97 -1.18 45.17
#